data_AF-A0A5D0X0X6-F1
#
_entry.id   AF-A0A5D0X0X6-F1
#
_cell.length_a   1.000
_cell.length_b   1.000
_cell.length_c   1.000
_cell.angle_alpha   90.00
_cell.angle_beta   90.00
_cell.angle_gamma   90.00
#
_symmetry.space_group_name_H-M   'P 1'
#
loop_
_entity.id
_entity.type
_entity.pdbx_description
1 polymer ?
#
loop_
_entity_poly.entity_id
_entity_poly.type
_entity_poly.pdbx_seq_one_letter_code
_entity_poly.pdbx_strand_id
1 'polypeptide(L)' 'MGLMRMAALGAAGYAFYKYTQKDKGDTPKVRDAGAANMETTPKTWSKTDEALDETFPASDAVANY' A
#
# COMPACT_ATOMS: atom_id res chain seq x y z
N MET A 1 40.21 -4.69 31.38
CA MET A 1 39.72 -5.43 30.18
C MET A 1 38.20 -5.62 30.11
N GLY A 2 37.41 -5.36 31.16
CA GLY A 2 35.96 -5.61 31.13
C GLY A 2 35.14 -4.63 30.28
N LEU A 3 35.47 -3.33 30.32
CA LEU A 3 34.72 -2.28 29.62
C LEU A 3 34.73 -2.43 28.09
N MET A 4 35.90 -2.71 27.50
CA MET A 4 36.01 -2.90 26.05
C MET A 4 35.22 -4.12 25.55
N ARG A 5 35.09 -5.17 26.38
CA ARG A 5 34.28 -6.36 26.05
C ARG A 5 32.78 -6.04 26.08
N MET A 6 32.34 -5.23 27.04
CA MET A 6 30.95 -4.78 27.12
C MET A 6 30.59 -3.85 25.96
N ALA A 7 31.50 -2.95 25.58
CA ALA A 7 31.33 -2.10 24.40
C ALA A 7 31.23 -2.93 23.11
N ALA A 8 32.08 -3.95 22.96
CA ALA A 8 32.04 -4.86 21.81
C ALA A 8 30.74 -5.67 21.76
N LEU A 9 30.27 -6.20 22.91
CA LEU A 9 29.00 -6.93 23.00
C LEU A 9 27.80 -6.03 22.67
N GLY A 10 27.78 -4.79 23.17
CA GLY A 10 26.74 -3.82 22.86
C GLY A 10 26.69 -3.46 21.37
N ALA A 11 27.85 -3.22 20.76
CA ALA A 11 27.95 -2.94 19.33
C ALA A 11 27.49 -4.13 18.46
N ALA A 12 27.90 -5.35 18.83
CA ALA A 12 27.48 -6.57 18.13
C ALA A 12 25.96 -6.80 18.23
N GLY A 13 25.38 -6.64 19.43
CA GLY A 13 23.94 -6.76 19.64
C GLY A 13 23.13 -5.71 18.87
N TYR A 14 23.60 -4.46 18.84
CA TYR A 14 22.95 -3.39 18.08
C TYR A 14 23.00 -3.63 16.57
N ALA A 15 24.13 -4.10 16.05
CA ALA A 15 24.27 -4.46 14.64
C ALA A 15 23.32 -5.59 14.26
N PHE A 16 23.21 -6.62 15.10
CA PHE A 16 22.26 -7.73 14.90
C PHE A 16 20.80 -7.24 14.92
N TYR A 17 20.43 -6.42 15.90
CA TYR A 17 19.09 -5.82 16.00
C TYR A 17 18.71 -4.95 14.79
N LYS A 18 19.67 -4.20 14.22
CA LYS A 18 19.43 -3.46 12.98
C LYS A 18 19.25 -4.37 11.77
N TYR A 19 20.04 -5.44 11.69
CA TYR A 19 19.96 -6.38 10.57
C TYR A 19 18.59 -7.07 10.51
N THR A 20 18.03 -7.44 11.67
CA THR A 20 16.73 -8.11 11.74
C THR A 20 15.53 -7.20 11.52
N GLN A 21 15.67 -5.88 11.70
CA GLN A 21 14.58 -4.91 11.51
C GLN A 21 14.52 -4.26 10.13
N LYS A 22 15.35 -4.72 9.18
CA LYS A 22 15.46 -4.07 7.86
C LYS A 22 14.20 -4.22 7.00
N ASP A 23 13.30 -5.13 7.36
CA ASP A 23 12.04 -5.37 6.65
C ASP A 23 10.86 -4.72 7.38
N LYS A 24 10.79 -3.39 7.35
CA LYS A 24 9.52 -2.69 7.57
C LYS A 24 8.80 -2.69 6.22
N GLY A 25 7.82 -3.58 6.13
CA GLY A 25 7.17 -4.05 4.91
C GLY A 25 6.90 -2.99 3.85
N ASP A 26 7.09 -3.41 2.60
CA ASP A 26 6.46 -2.78 1.46
C ASP A 26 4.96 -2.66 1.77
N THR A 27 4.46 -1.42 1.85
CA THR A 27 3.03 -1.21 1.74
C THR A 27 2.59 -1.78 0.40
N PRO A 28 1.59 -2.68 0.36
CA PRO A 28 1.12 -3.22 -0.91
C PRO A 28 0.77 -2.04 -1.81
N LYS A 29 1.32 -2.05 -3.03
CA LYS A 29 1.09 -0.99 -4.00
C LYS A 29 -0.40 -0.97 -4.33
N VAL A 30 -1.12 0.02 -3.78
CA VAL A 30 -2.50 0.31 -4.16
C VAL A 30 -2.45 0.95 -5.55
N ARG A 31 -3.18 0.37 -6.51
CA ARG A 31 -3.30 0.95 -7.85
C ARG A 31 -4.16 2.20 -7.81
N ASP A 32 -3.90 3.13 -8.72
CA ASP A 32 -4.75 4.29 -8.91
C ASP A 32 -6.17 3.86 -9.31
N ALA A 33 -7.16 4.67 -8.93
CA ALA A 33 -8.57 4.44 -9.29
C ALA A 33 -8.83 4.81 -10.76
N GLY A 34 -10.02 4.42 -11.26
CA GLY A 34 -10.53 4.82 -12.57
C GLY A 34 -10.26 3.84 -13.72
N ALA A 35 -10.97 4.11 -14.84
CA ALA A 35 -11.00 3.30 -16.06
C ALA A 35 -9.63 2.90 -16.60
N ALA A 36 -8.71 3.85 -16.66
CA ALA A 36 -7.38 3.67 -17.24
C ALA A 36 -6.50 2.70 -16.43
N ASN A 37 -6.79 2.55 -15.14
CA ASN A 37 -6.02 1.76 -14.19
C ASN A 37 -6.68 0.41 -13.86
N MET A 38 -7.71 0.01 -14.63
CA MET A 38 -8.33 -1.31 -14.55
C MET A 38 -7.40 -2.39 -15.12
N GLU A 39 -7.44 -3.59 -14.55
CA GLU A 39 -6.67 -4.76 -15.03
C GLU A 39 -6.95 -5.07 -16.50
N THR A 40 -8.23 -4.97 -16.89
CA THR A 40 -8.64 -4.99 -18.29
C THR A 40 -9.13 -3.61 -18.68
N THR A 41 -8.25 -2.81 -19.27
CA THR A 41 -8.59 -1.44 -19.67
C THR A 41 -9.64 -1.44 -20.80
N PRO A 42 -10.85 -0.90 -20.57
CA PRO A 42 -11.82 -0.73 -21.63
C PRO A 42 -11.39 0.39 -22.58
N LYS A 43 -11.78 0.30 -23.86
CA LYS A 43 -11.46 1.35 -24.86
C LYS A 43 -12.11 2.69 -24.53
N THR A 44 -13.32 2.65 -23.98
CA THR A 44 -14.14 3.81 -23.59
C THR A 44 -15.09 3.40 -22.48
N TRP A 45 -15.37 4.29 -21.53
CA TRP A 45 -16.52 4.16 -20.65
C TRP A 45 -17.74 4.83 -21.28
N SER A 46 -18.91 4.21 -21.08
CA SER A 46 -20.16 4.90 -21.35
C SER A 46 -20.47 5.86 -20.19
N LYS A 47 -21.34 6.85 -20.45
CA LYS A 47 -21.84 7.75 -19.39
C LYS A 47 -22.52 6.98 -18.25
N THR A 48 -23.11 5.82 -18.57
CA THR A 48 -23.72 4.95 -17.57
C THR A 48 -22.66 4.30 -16.69
N ASP A 49 -21.53 3.88 -17.25
CA ASP A 49 -20.42 3.28 -16.49
C ASP A 49 -19.79 4.31 -15.54
N GLU A 50 -19.60 5.54 -16.01
CA GLU A 50 -19.13 6.66 -15.19
C GLU A 50 -20.12 6.96 -14.05
N ALA A 51 -21.40 7.11 -14.37
CA ALA A 51 -22.43 7.40 -13.37
C ALA A 51 -22.59 6.28 -12.33
N LEU A 52 -22.41 5.01 -12.72
CA LEU A 52 -22.44 3.87 -11.81
C LEU A 52 -21.22 3.81 -10.88
N ASP A 53 -20.05 4.27 -11.33
CA ASP A 53 -18.84 4.34 -10.48
C ASP A 53 -18.96 5.45 -9.42
N GLU A 54 -19.74 6.50 -9.72
CA GLU A 54 -19.97 7.64 -8.83
C GLU A 54 -21.12 7.43 -7.81
N THR A 55 -21.86 6.32 -7.84
CA THR A 55 -22.94 6.07 -6.87
C THR A 55 -22.42 5.54 -5.52
N PHE A 56 -22.92 6.13 -4.43
CA PHE A 56 -22.67 5.68 -3.06
C PHE A 56 -23.99 5.46 -2.29
N PRO A 57 -24.19 4.30 -1.61
CA PRO A 57 -23.40 3.07 -1.73
C PRO A 57 -23.58 2.46 -3.13
N ALA A 58 -22.62 1.64 -3.58
CA ALA A 58 -22.60 1.00 -4.91
C ALA A 58 -23.81 0.08 -5.24
N SER A 59 -24.83 0.08 -4.39
CA SER A 59 -26.06 -0.71 -4.46
C SER A 59 -27.34 0.11 -4.60
N ASP A 60 -27.31 1.44 -4.47
CA ASP A 60 -28.48 2.26 -4.79
C ASP A 60 -28.61 2.46 -6.31
N ALA A 61 -29.85 2.43 -6.80
CA ALA A 61 -30.14 2.71 -8.21
C ALA A 61 -29.58 4.09 -8.57
N VAL A 62 -29.13 4.27 -9.82
CA VAL A 62 -28.62 5.54 -10.35
C VAL A 62 -29.75 6.57 -10.36
N ALA A 63 -29.96 7.23 -9.22
CA ALA A 63 -30.83 8.37 -9.07
C ALA A 63 -29.96 9.61 -9.19
N ASN A 64 -29.93 10.20 -10.38
CA ASN A 64 -29.45 11.56 -10.53
C ASN A 64 -30.49 12.47 -9.84
N TYR A 65 -30.18 13.00 -8.66
CA TYR A 65 -30.98 14.04 -8.01
C TYR A 65 -30.67 15.42 -8.60
#